data_AF-A0A8J5BP75-F1
#
_entry.id   AF-A0A8J5BP75-F1
#
_cell.length_a   1.000
_cell.length_b   1.000
_cell.length_c   1.000
_cell.angle_alpha   90.00
_cell.angle_beta   90.00
_cell.angle_gamma   90.00
#
_symmetry.space_group_name_H-M   'P 1'
#
loop_
_entity.id
_entity.type
_entity.pdbx_description
1 polymer ?
#
loop_
_entity_poly.entity_id
_entity_poly.type
_entity_poly.pdbx_seq_one_letter_code
_entity_poly.pdbx_strand_id
1 'polypeptide(L)' 'MTQTQNNEKIKYYEDLQKEYEKLAAEYRDIESTSPHSLALSEKIKEMLEKQKEIHKLSLELV' A
#
# COMPACT_ATOMS: atom_id res chain seq x y z
N MET A 1 13.23 -20.29 -7.32
CA MET A 1 13.64 -18.87 -7.42
C MET A 1 15.07 -18.74 -6.92
N THR A 2 15.90 -17.91 -7.55
CA THR A 2 17.25 -17.65 -7.07
C THR A 2 17.22 -16.69 -5.87
N GLN A 3 18.23 -16.73 -5.01
CA GLN A 3 18.33 -15.92 -3.80
C GLN A 3 18.21 -14.41 -4.09
N THR A 4 18.68 -13.96 -5.25
CA THR A 4 18.56 -12.58 -5.76
C THR A 4 17.12 -12.17 -6.03
N GLN A 5 16.32 -13.03 -6.70
CA GLN A 5 14.91 -12.73 -7.00
C GLN A 5 14.07 -12.60 -5.72
N ASN A 6 14.37 -13.41 -4.70
CA ASN A 6 13.68 -13.29 -3.41
C ASN A 6 14.04 -11.98 -2.69
N ASN A 7 15.31 -11.56 -2.72
CA ASN A 7 15.71 -10.27 -2.13
C ASN A 7 15.05 -9.07 -2.82
N GLU A 8 14.93 -9.10 -4.15
CA GLU A 8 14.24 -8.04 -4.90
C GLU A 8 12.74 -7.99 -4.56
N LYS A 9 12.08 -9.15 -4.44
CA LYS A 9 10.68 -9.24 -4.02
C LYS A 9 10.47 -8.76 -2.58
N ILE A 10 11.37 -9.10 -1.66
CA ILE A 10 11.31 -8.62 -0.27
C ILE A 10 11.43 -7.09 -0.22
N LYS A 11 12.42 -6.53 -0.93
CA LYS A 11 12.60 -5.08 -0.97
C LYS A 11 11.38 -4.36 -1.57
N TYR A 12 10.84 -4.89 -2.65
CA TYR A 12 9.63 -4.35 -3.27
C TYR A 12 8.42 -4.41 -2.31
N TYR A 13 8.29 -5.51 -1.57
CA TYR A 13 7.28 -5.66 -0.55
C TYR A 13 7.43 -4.62 0.58
N GLU A 14 8.65 -4.37 1.07
CA GLU A 14 8.92 -3.33 2.06
C GLU A 14 8.61 -1.92 1.55
N ASP A 15 8.93 -1.62 0.28
CA ASP A 15 8.63 -0.34 -0.34
C ASP A 15 7.11 -0.13 -0.46
N LEU A 16 6.36 -1.16 -0.87
CA LEU A 16 4.90 -1.11 -0.91
C LEU A 16 4.27 -0.88 0.46
N GLN A 17 4.80 -1.51 1.52
CA GLN A 17 4.33 -1.27 2.88
C GLN A 17 4.52 0.19 3.29
N LYS A 18 5.69 0.79 3.04
CA LYS A 18 5.95 2.20 3.33
C LYS A 18 5.03 3.14 2.57
N GLU A 19 4.75 2.85 1.30
CA GLU A 19 3.81 3.63 0.52
C GLU A 19 2.38 3.52 1.07
N TYR A 20 1.96 2.33 1.50
CA TYR A 20 0.67 2.15 2.13
C TYR A 20 0.55 2.93 3.45
N GLU A 21 1.60 2.96 4.27
CA GLU A 21 1.64 3.78 5.50
C GLU A 21 1.52 5.27 5.19
N LYS A 22 2.16 5.77 4.13
CA LYS A 22 2.01 7.16 3.67
C LYS A 22 0.58 7.46 3.25
N LEU A 23 -0.03 6.60 2.43
CA LEU A 23 -1.42 6.77 2.01
C LEU A 23 -2.38 6.77 3.20
N ALA A 24 -2.12 5.92 4.21
CA ALA A 24 -2.93 5.87 5.42
C ALA A 24 -2.79 7.15 6.28
N ALA A 25 -1.60 7.74 6.32
CA ALA A 25 -1.39 9.03 7.00
C ALA A 25 -2.13 10.17 6.27
N GLU A 26 -2.03 10.24 4.95
CA GLU A 26 -2.76 11.22 4.13
C GLU A 26 -4.28 11.02 4.23
N TYR A 27 -4.76 9.77 4.26
CA TYR A 27 -6.16 9.46 4.49
C TYR A 27 -6.66 10.04 5.81
N ARG A 28 -5.91 9.87 6.91
CA ARG A 28 -6.29 10.41 8.23
C ARG A 28 -6.32 11.94 8.23
N ASP A 29 -5.39 12.58 7.53
CA ASP A 29 -5.34 14.04 7.41
C ASP A 29 -6.57 14.58 6.65
N ILE A 30 -6.92 13.94 5.53
CA ILE A 30 -8.11 14.27 4.73
C ILE A 30 -9.39 13.93 5.50
N GLU A 31 -9.46 12.80 6.20
CA GLU A 31 -10.60 12.42 7.03
C GLU A 31 -10.85 13.44 8.13
N SER A 32 -9.78 13.91 8.79
CA SER A 32 -9.88 14.92 9.84
C SER A 32 -10.30 16.29 9.32
N THR A 33 -9.94 16.63 8.08
CA THR A 33 -10.15 17.98 7.53
C THR A 33 -11.41 18.08 6.66
N SER A 34 -11.71 17.04 5.89
CA SER A 34 -12.83 16.98 4.94
C SER A 34 -13.31 15.54 4.72
N PRO A 35 -14.04 14.95 5.69
CA PRO A 35 -14.45 13.55 5.72
C PRO A 35 -15.40 13.12 4.60
N HIS A 36 -15.99 14.06 3.87
CA HIS A 36 -16.89 13.79 2.73
C HIS A 36 -16.29 14.23 1.39
N SER A 37 -14.98 14.49 1.33
CA SER A 37 -14.32 14.85 0.08
C SER A 37 -14.29 13.67 -0.89
N LEU A 38 -14.44 13.97 -2.18
CA LEU A 38 -14.15 13.01 -3.25
C LEU A 38 -12.72 12.49 -3.17
N ALA A 39 -11.78 13.34 -2.73
CA ALA A 39 -10.39 12.99 -2.48
C ALA A 39 -10.25 11.84 -1.45
N LEU A 40 -11.08 11.80 -0.40
CA LEU A 40 -11.07 10.70 0.55
C LEU A 40 -11.49 9.36 -0.10
N SER A 41 -12.52 9.41 -0.95
CA SER A 41 -12.99 8.23 -1.70
C SER A 41 -11.94 7.72 -2.69
N GLU A 42 -11.23 8.62 -3.37
CA GLU A 42 -10.10 8.26 -4.23
C GLU A 42 -8.96 7.65 -3.42
N LYS A 43 -8.61 8.24 -2.27
CA LYS A 43 -7.55 7.73 -1.40
C LYS A 43 -7.86 6.32 -0.87
N ILE A 44 -9.11 6.05 -0.50
CA ILE A 44 -9.56 4.70 -0.09
C ILE A 44 -9.35 3.70 -1.24
N LYS A 45 -9.66 4.07 -2.49
CA LYS A 45 -9.45 3.19 -3.65
C LYS A 45 -7.96 2.89 -3.85
N GLU A 46 -7.10 3.91 -3.80
CA GLU A 46 -5.65 3.72 -3.92
C GLU A 46 -5.09 2.80 -2.83
N MET A 47 -5.55 2.98 -1.58
CA MET A 47 -5.17 2.10 -0.47
C MET A 47 -5.62 0.66 -0.72
N LEU A 48 -6.85 0.43 -1.20
CA LEU A 48 -7.34 -0.92 -1.51
C LEU A 48 -6.55 -1.59 -2.63
N GLU A 49 -6.14 -0.85 -3.66
CA GLU A 49 -5.30 -1.40 -4.73
C GLU A 49 -3.90 -1.77 -4.21
N LYS A 50 -3.25 -0.89 -3.45
CA LYS A 50 -1.95 -1.21 -2.83
C LYS A 50 -2.05 -2.39 -1.86
N GLN A 51 -3.13 -2.50 -1.08
CA GLN A 51 -3.33 -3.63 -0.17
C GLN A 51 -3.45 -4.95 -0.93
N LYS A 52 -4.14 -4.98 -2.07
CA LYS A 52 -4.22 -6.17 -2.94
C LYS A 52 -2.84 -6.55 -3.47
N GLU A 53 -2.03 -5.57 -3.86
CA GLU A 53 -0.68 -5.81 -4.37
C GLU A 53 0.24 -6.38 -3.29
N ILE A 54 0.22 -5.80 -2.08
CA ILE A 54 0.93 -6.32 -0.90
C ILE A 54 0.48 -7.75 -0.61
N HIS A 55 -0.83 -8.02 -0.62
CA HIS A 55 -1.34 -9.36 -0.37
C HIS A 55 -0.86 -10.36 -1.42
N LYS A 56 -0.93 -10.01 -2.71
CA LYS A 56 -0.42 -10.84 -3.80
C LYS A 56 1.06 -11.14 -3.64
N LEU A 57 1.89 -10.13 -3.37
CA LEU A 57 3.31 -10.32 -3.14
C LEU A 57 3.61 -11.16 -1.89
N SER A 58 2.82 -11.00 -0.83
CA SER A 58 2.98 -11.84 0.37
C SER A 58 2.74 -13.31 0.08
N LEU A 59 1.77 -13.65 -0.79
CA LEU A 59 1.51 -15.02 -1.21
C LEU A 59 2.62 -15.58 -2.11
N GLU A 60 3.29 -14.73 -2.88
CA GLU A 60 4.43 -15.13 -3.71
C GLU A 60 5.75 -15.30 -2.91
N LEU A 61 5.80 -14.78 -1.68
CA LEU A 61 6.95 -14.86 -0.78
C LEU A 61 6.86 -16.05 0.21
N VAL A 62 5.67 -16.66 0.38
CA VAL A 62 5.41 -17.89 1.17
C VAL A 62 5.63 -19.14 0.33
#